data_AF-A0K1T3-F1
#
_entry.id   AF-A0K1T3-F1
#
_cell.length_a   1.000
_cell.length_b   1.000
_cell.length_c   1.000
_cell.angle_alpha   90.00
_cell.angle_beta   90.00
_cell.angle_gamma   90.00
#
_symmetry.space_group_name_H-M   'P 1'
#
loop_
_entity.id
_entity.type
_entity.pdbx_description
1 polymer ?
#
loop_
_entity_poly.entity_id
_entity_poly.type
_entity_poly.pdbx_seq_one_letter_code
_entity_poly.pdbx_strand_id
1 'polypeptide(L)'
;MRKISARTLAAMICALALITPAAGQLGGPSSSPKPDVSAVADQQAQSVALGPPSFVYDAGLGTADDTPGQRLAPAVDPAVREGDPGGTTAALVNTSGTAGAGGGAGTLSTNTPPLPAGDSPPEPASVPPLSATDADLAALTQAGLQTRPAPTAGTEALRTESLTTQALVRDDASSQILAVFKAINSYRASFGLPAVKYHATVAAMAQEWSDSIAAREVIEHRSSFWTDSRALSPTNGAGEVIAVRWDRDAAQLVEWWKGSPAHNAILKDPRFNVMGIGITFTDGNWQTTPNRYTMWGVVDFFGYGTLPAGTTSSPGGSTEMPVQPASVCDPLVRHMPPSADLAAAAIKGPGDLVSVNSSGELINRPSLGNRQYGAQQVVGTGFGSAKELFVTDWDRDGVFDILVQWTDGRVTLHAGSVGGGFLPGVTLGQSGWAGMTLAVGGWCANNRLPQLVALDTSGNLWLYPNRGKADLVQRTLMASGVSANRLAMADYDGDGFQDLLARQSDGYVRLFRGSGAPAPRAETRAVVASGWSDVTAIRPLRDVTGLNSTGLALRRAGDVVQYWDLSTGALTSPSSIPGTWAGQRLAQ
;
A
#
# COMPACT_ATOMS: atom_id res chain seq x y z
N MET A 1 -8.03 -89.70 19.82
CA MET A 1 -9.05 -88.63 20.01
C MET A 1 -9.74 -88.44 18.64
N ARG A 2 -11.07 -88.35 18.42
CA ARG A 2 -12.21 -87.60 19.03
C ARG A 2 -12.00 -86.06 18.96
N LYS A 3 -12.93 -85.18 18.53
CA LYS A 3 -14.29 -85.19 17.88
C LYS A 3 -14.54 -83.76 17.26
N ILE A 4 -15.34 -83.46 16.22
CA ILE A 4 -16.84 -83.37 16.06
C ILE A 4 -17.51 -82.41 17.11
N SER A 5 -18.28 -81.33 16.83
CA SER A 5 -18.80 -80.56 15.65
C SER A 5 -19.24 -79.14 16.13
N ALA A 6 -19.56 -78.06 15.38
CA ALA A 6 -19.88 -77.69 13.97
C ALA A 6 -21.38 -77.37 13.63
N ARG A 7 -21.63 -76.28 12.85
CA ARG A 7 -22.94 -75.58 12.52
C ARG A 7 -23.52 -74.72 13.69
N THR A 8 -24.46 -73.76 13.55
CA THR A 8 -25.54 -73.51 12.54
C THR A 8 -25.90 -72.00 12.37
N LEU A 9 -26.64 -71.67 11.28
CA LEU A 9 -27.28 -70.38 10.96
C LEU A 9 -28.35 -69.91 11.97
N ALA A 10 -28.63 -68.60 11.97
CA ALA A 10 -29.99 -68.04 11.89
C ALA A 10 -29.96 -66.65 11.22
N ALA A 11 -30.97 -66.32 10.42
CA ALA A 11 -31.22 -65.00 9.84
C ALA A 11 -32.73 -64.77 9.72
N MET A 12 -33.20 -63.51 9.78
CA MET A 12 -34.60 -63.19 9.53
C MET A 12 -34.77 -61.80 8.90
N ILE A 13 -35.75 -61.68 8.01
CA ILE A 13 -36.10 -60.50 7.20
C ILE A 13 -37.61 -60.23 7.42
N CYS A 14 -38.06 -59.01 7.06
CA CYS A 14 -39.44 -58.49 6.99
C CYS A 14 -39.89 -57.61 8.16
N ALA A 15 -40.83 -56.66 7.99
CA ALA A 15 -41.22 -55.87 6.81
C ALA A 15 -42.20 -54.74 7.24
N LEU A 16 -42.32 -53.69 6.40
CA LEU A 16 -43.48 -52.78 6.20
C LEU A 16 -44.42 -52.41 7.38
N ALA A 17 -44.54 -51.10 7.63
CA ALA A 17 -45.84 -50.43 7.82
C ALA A 17 -45.74 -48.92 7.54
N LEU A 18 -46.64 -48.39 6.70
CA LEU A 18 -46.91 -46.95 6.51
C LEU A 18 -48.29 -46.64 7.09
N ILE A 19 -48.44 -45.59 7.92
CA ILE A 19 -49.76 -45.07 8.33
C ILE A 19 -49.74 -43.53 8.40
N THR A 20 -50.71 -42.90 7.73
CA THR A 20 -51.21 -41.55 7.98
C THR A 20 -52.76 -41.59 7.93
N PRO A 21 -53.44 -40.94 8.87
CA PRO A 21 -54.35 -39.82 8.52
C PRO A 21 -54.11 -38.60 9.46
N ALA A 22 -54.40 -37.33 9.16
CA ALA A 22 -55.37 -36.62 8.29
C ALA A 22 -56.57 -35.99 9.06
N ALA A 23 -56.63 -34.64 8.99
CA ALA A 23 -57.76 -33.71 9.16
C ALA A 23 -58.67 -33.73 10.42
N GLY A 24 -58.92 -32.54 10.97
CA GLY A 24 -60.00 -32.25 11.94
C GLY A 24 -60.02 -30.78 12.40
N GLN A 25 -61.13 -30.07 12.17
CA GLN A 25 -61.35 -28.67 12.60
C GLN A 25 -62.26 -28.63 13.84
N LEU A 26 -62.24 -27.52 14.61
CA LEU A 26 -63.39 -26.66 14.97
C LEU A 26 -63.06 -25.70 16.16
N GLY A 27 -63.69 -24.52 16.19
CA GLY A 27 -63.88 -23.72 17.42
C GLY A 27 -63.11 -22.39 17.55
N GLY A 28 -63.83 -21.27 17.37
CA GLY A 28 -63.56 -19.97 18.01
C GLY A 28 -64.75 -19.58 18.91
N PRO A 29 -65.03 -18.29 19.24
CA PRO A 29 -64.37 -17.05 18.76
C PRO A 29 -64.20 -15.98 19.87
N SER A 30 -64.11 -14.69 19.46
CA SER A 30 -64.18 -13.43 20.24
C SER A 30 -62.88 -12.96 20.94
N SER A 31 -62.56 -11.66 21.02
CA SER A 31 -63.18 -10.46 20.42
C SER A 31 -62.15 -9.38 20.03
N SER A 32 -62.51 -8.54 19.05
CA SER A 32 -61.77 -7.32 18.65
C SER A 32 -62.31 -6.07 19.38
N PRO A 33 -61.68 -4.88 19.21
CA PRO A 33 -62.02 -4.03 18.08
C PRO A 33 -60.85 -3.33 17.36
N LYS A 34 -61.05 -2.97 16.08
CA LYS A 34 -60.29 -1.94 15.35
C LYS A 34 -60.93 -0.55 15.56
N PRO A 35 -60.32 0.56 15.09
CA PRO A 35 -60.55 1.04 13.71
C PRO A 35 -59.27 1.56 12.97
N ASP A 36 -59.23 1.74 11.65
CA ASP A 36 -59.82 0.93 10.56
C ASP A 36 -59.13 1.16 9.17
N VAL A 37 -59.64 0.50 8.11
CA VAL A 37 -59.43 0.61 6.63
C VAL A 37 -58.77 1.88 6.02
N SER A 38 -58.16 1.90 4.81
CA SER A 38 -58.30 1.13 3.54
C SER A 38 -57.06 1.38 2.61
N ALA A 39 -56.78 0.75 1.45
CA ALA A 39 -57.23 -0.46 0.71
C ALA A 39 -56.14 -0.79 -0.35
N VAL A 40 -55.60 -2.02 -0.47
CA VAL A 40 -56.03 -3.18 -1.28
C VAL A 40 -55.93 -3.04 -2.82
N ALA A 41 -55.02 -3.81 -3.43
CA ALA A 41 -55.22 -4.56 -4.70
C ALA A 41 -54.13 -5.64 -4.87
N ASP A 42 -54.51 -6.85 -5.31
CA ASP A 42 -53.63 -8.01 -5.60
C ASP A 42 -52.93 -7.87 -6.99
N GLN A 43 -51.91 -8.64 -7.41
CA GLN A 43 -51.94 -10.10 -7.60
C GLN A 43 -50.57 -10.81 -7.82
N GLN A 44 -50.60 -12.10 -7.47
CA GLN A 44 -49.92 -13.27 -8.07
C GLN A 44 -48.41 -13.23 -8.41
N ALA A 45 -47.70 -14.25 -7.89
CA ALA A 45 -46.41 -14.67 -8.43
C ALA A 45 -46.58 -15.51 -9.70
N GLN A 46 -45.78 -15.24 -10.72
CA GLN A 46 -45.56 -16.14 -11.87
C GLN A 46 -44.05 -16.24 -12.17
N SER A 47 -43.58 -17.46 -12.39
CA SER A 47 -42.18 -17.74 -12.75
C SER A 47 -41.98 -17.65 -14.26
N VAL A 48 -41.06 -16.81 -14.72
CA VAL A 48 -40.67 -16.71 -16.14
C VAL A 48 -39.20 -17.11 -16.28
N ALA A 49 -38.94 -18.15 -17.08
CA ALA A 49 -37.61 -18.46 -17.59
C ALA A 49 -37.41 -17.76 -18.94
N LEU A 50 -36.25 -17.12 -19.14
CA LEU A 50 -35.90 -16.47 -20.40
C LEU A 50 -34.79 -17.26 -21.11
N GLY A 51 -35.06 -17.66 -22.35
CA GLY A 51 -34.06 -18.24 -23.25
C GLY A 51 -33.19 -17.17 -23.93
N PRO A 52 -32.10 -17.58 -24.60
CA PRO A 52 -31.20 -16.65 -25.27
C PRO A 52 -31.83 -16.02 -26.53
N PRO A 53 -31.67 -14.71 -26.78
CA PRO A 53 -32.09 -14.08 -28.02
C PRO A 53 -31.05 -14.32 -29.14
N SER A 54 -31.44 -15.06 -30.17
CA SER A 54 -30.71 -15.13 -31.45
C SER A 54 -31.17 -14.04 -32.40
N PHE A 55 -30.24 -13.41 -33.13
CA PHE A 55 -30.56 -12.57 -34.29
C PHE A 55 -29.66 -12.92 -35.48
N VAL A 56 -30.21 -12.75 -36.69
CA VAL A 56 -29.69 -13.17 -38.01
C VAL A 56 -30.06 -12.06 -39.03
N TYR A 57 -29.52 -12.12 -40.25
CA TYR A 57 -29.69 -11.20 -41.40
C TYR A 57 -28.74 -9.98 -41.42
N ASP A 58 -28.12 -9.60 -42.55
CA ASP A 58 -27.91 -10.33 -43.81
C ASP A 58 -26.67 -9.78 -44.55
N ALA A 59 -26.24 -10.42 -45.64
CA ALA A 59 -25.12 -9.99 -46.49
C ALA A 59 -25.58 -9.55 -47.89
N GLY A 60 -25.09 -8.41 -48.37
CA GLY A 60 -25.34 -7.88 -49.72
C GLY A 60 -24.12 -7.14 -50.29
N LEU A 61 -23.88 -7.27 -51.60
CA LEU A 61 -22.70 -6.76 -52.32
C LEU A 61 -23.11 -5.73 -53.39
N GLY A 62 -22.29 -4.70 -53.67
CA GLY A 62 -22.61 -3.68 -54.68
C GLY A 62 -21.59 -2.56 -54.95
N THR A 63 -20.43 -2.89 -55.54
CA THR A 63 -19.63 -2.11 -56.54
C THR A 63 -19.53 -0.56 -56.51
N ALA A 64 -18.28 -0.06 -56.40
CA ALA A 64 -17.65 1.08 -57.11
C ALA A 64 -18.21 2.53 -56.90
N ASP A 65 -17.44 3.63 -57.05
CA ASP A 65 -16.03 3.81 -57.46
C ASP A 65 -15.40 5.10 -56.83
N ASP A 66 -14.20 5.47 -57.27
CA ASP A 66 -13.47 6.76 -57.15
C ASP A 66 -12.48 6.97 -55.97
N THR A 67 -11.43 7.77 -56.22
CA THR A 67 -10.15 7.84 -55.46
C THR A 67 -9.52 9.25 -55.51
N PRO A 68 -8.29 9.57 -54.98
CA PRO A 68 -7.35 8.81 -54.13
C PRO A 68 -6.91 9.55 -52.83
N GLY A 69 -6.30 8.81 -51.89
CA GLY A 69 -5.57 9.37 -50.73
C GLY A 69 -4.64 8.34 -50.09
N GLN A 70 -3.34 8.65 -49.97
CA GLN A 70 -2.30 7.67 -49.63
C GLN A 70 -2.56 6.87 -48.34
N ARG A 71 -2.40 5.55 -48.41
CA ARG A 71 -2.09 4.70 -47.25
C ARG A 71 -1.07 3.64 -47.67
N LEU A 72 0.13 3.67 -47.08
CA LEU A 72 1.13 2.61 -47.21
C LEU A 72 1.05 1.66 -46.00
N ALA A 73 1.63 0.48 -46.16
CA ALA A 73 1.53 -0.64 -45.22
C ALA A 73 2.19 -0.36 -43.85
N PRO A 74 1.74 -1.01 -42.76
CA PRO A 74 2.39 -0.91 -41.46
C PRO A 74 3.80 -1.50 -41.49
N ALA A 75 4.74 -0.82 -40.82
CA ALA A 75 6.06 -1.38 -40.53
C ALA A 75 5.98 -2.40 -39.38
N VAL A 76 6.94 -3.33 -39.33
CA VAL A 76 6.98 -4.45 -38.38
C VAL A 76 8.04 -4.19 -37.31
N ASP A 77 7.74 -4.56 -36.05
CA ASP A 77 8.65 -4.42 -34.91
C ASP A 77 9.95 -5.26 -35.06
N PRO A 78 11.12 -4.68 -34.72
CA PRO A 78 12.31 -5.43 -34.33
C PRO A 78 12.44 -5.47 -32.80
N ALA A 79 12.49 -6.67 -32.22
CA ALA A 79 12.71 -6.85 -30.78
C ALA A 79 14.16 -6.56 -30.37
N VAL A 80 14.35 -6.00 -29.16
CA VAL A 80 15.67 -5.80 -28.54
C VAL A 80 15.96 -6.92 -27.55
N ARG A 81 17.20 -7.42 -27.56
CA ARG A 81 17.78 -8.28 -26.51
C ARG A 81 19.27 -7.93 -26.35
N GLU A 82 19.78 -8.04 -25.14
CA GLU A 82 21.13 -7.59 -24.77
C GLU A 82 22.26 -8.43 -25.36
N GLY A 83 23.46 -7.85 -25.47
CA GLY A 83 24.70 -8.52 -25.85
C GLY A 83 25.90 -7.57 -25.94
N ASP A 84 26.82 -7.70 -24.97
CA ASP A 84 28.13 -7.03 -24.85
C ASP A 84 29.13 -8.06 -24.28
N PRO A 85 30.47 -7.95 -24.38
CA PRO A 85 31.30 -7.07 -25.22
C PRO A 85 32.28 -7.82 -26.16
N GLY A 86 32.81 -7.06 -27.14
CA GLY A 86 34.24 -7.12 -27.54
C GLY A 86 34.65 -8.09 -28.66
N GLY A 87 35.69 -7.70 -29.44
CA GLY A 87 36.44 -8.68 -30.25
C GLY A 87 37.00 -8.29 -31.63
N THR A 88 38.02 -7.42 -31.69
CA THR A 88 39.15 -7.48 -32.67
C THR A 88 39.00 -7.03 -34.15
N THR A 89 40.17 -6.64 -34.70
CA THR A 89 40.56 -6.50 -36.12
C THR A 89 40.01 -5.38 -37.03
N ALA A 90 40.77 -4.27 -37.03
CA ALA A 90 41.47 -3.71 -38.20
C ALA A 90 40.72 -3.20 -39.45
N ALA A 91 40.80 -1.88 -39.65
CA ALA A 91 41.15 -1.27 -40.93
C ALA A 91 42.07 -0.06 -40.69
N LEU A 92 43.01 0.21 -41.62
CA LEU A 92 44.00 1.29 -41.50
C LEU A 92 43.57 2.52 -42.31
N VAL A 93 43.69 3.71 -41.71
CA VAL A 93 44.04 4.93 -42.45
C VAL A 93 45.13 5.65 -41.67
N ASN A 94 46.21 6.03 -42.36
CA ASN A 94 47.37 6.70 -41.78
C ASN A 94 47.63 7.99 -42.56
N THR A 95 47.60 9.13 -41.88
CA THR A 95 48.10 10.41 -42.40
C THR A 95 48.96 11.09 -41.33
N SER A 96 50.18 11.46 -41.70
CA SER A 96 51.21 11.95 -40.80
C SER A 96 51.25 13.47 -40.69
N GLY A 97 51.59 13.98 -39.50
CA GLY A 97 51.86 15.40 -39.25
C GLY A 97 52.80 15.56 -38.05
N THR A 98 54.08 15.83 -38.32
CA THR A 98 55.14 15.86 -37.30
C THR A 98 55.68 17.27 -37.01
N ALA A 99 56.25 17.39 -35.80
CA ALA A 99 57.29 18.32 -35.34
C ALA A 99 56.88 19.50 -34.44
N GLY A 100 57.74 19.77 -33.44
CA GLY A 100 57.64 20.90 -32.51
C GLY A 100 58.00 20.51 -31.06
N ALA A 101 59.28 20.64 -30.66
CA ALA A 101 59.75 20.36 -29.29
C ALA A 101 60.72 21.45 -28.80
N GLY A 102 60.79 21.71 -27.48
CA GLY A 102 61.82 22.61 -26.94
C GLY A 102 61.70 23.10 -25.48
N GLY A 103 62.17 22.29 -24.51
CA GLY A 103 62.67 22.75 -23.19
C GLY A 103 61.65 23.23 -22.12
N GLY A 104 62.02 23.26 -20.83
CA GLY A 104 63.20 22.68 -20.20
C GLY A 104 63.50 23.15 -18.76
N ALA A 105 63.89 22.20 -17.89
CA ALA A 105 64.50 22.35 -16.53
C ALA A 105 63.65 22.94 -15.38
N GLY A 106 63.92 22.49 -14.14
CA GLY A 106 63.40 23.10 -12.89
C GLY A 106 62.93 22.14 -11.78
N THR A 107 63.81 21.32 -11.20
CA THR A 107 63.51 20.49 -10.01
C THR A 107 64.20 20.98 -8.73
N LEU A 108 63.61 20.63 -7.58
CA LEU A 108 63.90 20.99 -6.16
C LEU A 108 62.99 22.13 -5.64
N SER A 109 61.85 21.85 -5.00
CA SER A 109 61.62 21.15 -3.71
C SER A 109 61.80 22.07 -2.49
N THR A 110 60.64 22.50 -1.96
CA THR A 110 60.47 22.91 -0.56
C THR A 110 59.37 22.05 0.03
N ASN A 111 59.67 21.27 1.07
CA ASN A 111 58.69 20.40 1.71
C ASN A 111 57.72 21.21 2.58
N THR A 112 56.53 21.50 2.05
CA THR A 112 55.34 21.75 2.87
C THR A 112 54.65 20.40 3.08
N PRO A 113 54.32 19.98 4.31
CA PRO A 113 53.49 18.80 4.52
C PRO A 113 52.14 19.00 3.80
N PRO A 114 51.56 17.95 3.17
CA PRO A 114 50.22 18.08 2.63
C PRO A 114 49.25 18.38 3.78
N LEU A 115 48.51 19.49 3.64
CA LEU A 115 47.26 19.65 4.37
C LEU A 115 46.37 18.44 4.00
N PRO A 116 45.61 17.88 4.96
CA PRO A 116 44.65 16.82 4.63
C PRO A 116 43.70 17.31 3.55
N ALA A 117 43.30 16.42 2.64
CA ALA A 117 42.32 16.74 1.61
C ALA A 117 41.04 17.25 2.30
N GLY A 118 40.63 18.48 1.98
CA GLY A 118 39.43 19.06 2.58
C GLY A 118 38.20 18.32 2.08
N ASP A 119 37.36 17.85 3.01
CA ASP A 119 36.12 17.15 2.71
C ASP A 119 35.21 18.03 1.85
N SER A 120 35.14 17.72 0.56
CA SER A 120 34.05 18.20 -0.29
C SER A 120 32.78 17.46 0.13
N PRO A 121 31.62 18.14 0.24
CA PRO A 121 30.36 17.48 0.54
C PRO A 121 30.06 16.35 -0.47
N PRO A 122 29.41 15.26 -0.06
CA PRO A 122 29.03 14.19 -0.97
C PRO A 122 28.10 14.73 -2.06
N GLU A 123 28.17 14.09 -3.23
CA GLU A 123 27.21 14.33 -4.30
C GLU A 123 25.80 13.95 -3.79
N PRO A 124 24.79 14.83 -3.91
CA PRO A 124 23.42 14.51 -3.49
C PRO A 124 22.77 13.33 -4.24
N ALA A 125 21.51 13.05 -3.97
CA ALA A 125 20.75 11.99 -4.62
C ALA A 125 19.46 12.51 -5.29
N SER A 126 19.07 11.84 -6.37
CA SER A 126 17.79 12.03 -7.06
C SER A 126 17.41 10.76 -7.81
N VAL A 127 16.12 10.55 -8.06
CA VAL A 127 15.58 9.35 -8.73
C VAL A 127 14.98 9.75 -10.08
N PRO A 128 15.06 8.93 -11.15
CA PRO A 128 14.44 9.26 -12.43
C PRO A 128 12.93 9.49 -12.28
N PRO A 129 12.38 10.57 -12.85
CA PRO A 129 11.02 11.01 -12.57
C PRO A 129 9.92 10.08 -13.08
N LEU A 130 8.77 10.19 -12.42
CA LEU A 130 7.52 9.63 -12.88
C LEU A 130 6.71 10.66 -13.68
N SER A 131 6.18 10.25 -14.83
CA SER A 131 5.32 11.09 -15.68
C SER A 131 4.19 10.28 -16.31
N ALA A 132 3.04 10.92 -16.53
CA ALA A 132 1.91 10.34 -17.23
C ALA A 132 1.85 10.85 -18.69
N THR A 133 1.58 9.94 -19.61
CA THR A 133 1.31 10.29 -21.02
C THR A 133 -0.13 10.79 -21.19
N ASP A 134 -0.39 11.45 -22.31
CA ASP A 134 -1.75 11.90 -22.63
C ASP A 134 -2.70 10.71 -22.87
N ALA A 135 -2.16 9.54 -23.22
CA ALA A 135 -2.90 8.28 -23.33
C ALA A 135 -3.29 7.72 -21.94
N ASP A 136 -2.43 7.82 -20.92
CA ASP A 136 -2.75 7.38 -19.56
C ASP A 136 -3.89 8.23 -18.94
N LEU A 137 -3.85 9.54 -19.19
CA LEU A 137 -4.88 10.47 -18.76
C LEU A 137 -6.22 10.27 -19.51
N ALA A 138 -6.15 9.92 -20.80
CA ALA A 138 -7.33 9.52 -21.59
C ALA A 138 -7.89 8.15 -21.17
N ALA A 139 -7.03 7.19 -20.79
CA ALA A 139 -7.45 5.88 -20.30
C ALA A 139 -8.19 5.99 -18.96
N LEU A 140 -7.68 6.82 -18.03
CA LEU A 140 -8.34 7.14 -16.76
C LEU A 140 -9.72 7.80 -16.93
N THR A 141 -10.02 8.38 -18.09
CA THR A 141 -11.35 8.91 -18.43
C THR A 141 -12.24 7.94 -19.20
N GLN A 142 -11.80 6.70 -19.50
CA GLN A 142 -12.58 5.74 -20.32
C GLN A 142 -12.64 4.27 -19.84
N ALA A 143 -11.59 3.67 -19.26
CA ALA A 143 -11.60 2.22 -18.93
C ALA A 143 -10.64 1.81 -17.80
N GLY A 144 -10.91 0.67 -17.15
CA GLY A 144 -10.14 0.17 -16.00
C GLY A 144 -9.46 -1.20 -16.19
N LEU A 145 -8.42 -1.42 -15.36
CA LEU A 145 -7.82 -2.70 -14.91
C LEU A 145 -7.64 -3.86 -15.93
N GLN A 146 -6.43 -4.02 -16.48
CA GLN A 146 -5.77 -5.34 -16.76
C GLN A 146 -4.23 -5.23 -16.65
N THR A 147 -3.51 -6.36 -16.53
CA THR A 147 -2.10 -6.41 -16.04
C THR A 147 -1.19 -7.41 -16.81
N ARG A 148 0.15 -7.18 -16.84
CA ARG A 148 1.20 -8.22 -17.06
C ARG A 148 2.65 -7.73 -16.70
N PRO A 149 3.76 -8.52 -16.80
CA PRO A 149 4.67 -8.74 -15.64
C PRO A 149 6.17 -8.41 -15.87
N ALA A 150 7.02 -8.69 -14.86
CA ALA A 150 8.46 -8.36 -14.85
C ALA A 150 9.41 -9.50 -14.37
N PRO A 151 10.69 -9.48 -14.80
CA PRO A 151 11.89 -10.08 -14.16
C PRO A 151 12.94 -8.98 -13.78
N THR A 152 14.05 -9.13 -13.04
CA THR A 152 14.66 -10.14 -12.12
C THR A 152 15.73 -9.42 -11.25
N ALA A 153 16.43 -10.08 -10.32
CA ALA A 153 17.38 -9.45 -9.37
C ALA A 153 18.77 -10.13 -9.27
N GLY A 154 19.73 -9.45 -8.61
CA GLY A 154 21.09 -9.91 -8.26
C GLY A 154 21.56 -9.35 -6.89
N THR A 155 22.68 -9.83 -6.36
CA THR A 155 22.96 -9.87 -4.89
C THR A 155 24.32 -9.29 -4.48
N GLU A 156 24.46 -8.63 -3.31
CA GLU A 156 25.34 -9.07 -2.18
C GLU A 156 25.45 -8.12 -0.95
N ALA A 157 25.41 -8.74 0.24
CA ALA A 157 26.17 -8.49 1.49
C ALA A 157 26.34 -7.09 2.14
N LEU A 158 25.40 -6.76 3.04
CA LEU A 158 25.59 -6.42 4.48
C LEU A 158 26.88 -5.70 4.98
N ARG A 159 26.67 -4.58 5.71
CA ARG A 159 27.32 -4.28 7.01
C ARG A 159 26.35 -3.60 7.98
N THR A 160 26.58 -3.76 9.28
CA THR A 160 25.71 -3.27 10.37
C THR A 160 26.38 -2.13 11.13
N GLU A 161 25.71 -0.98 11.24
CA GLU A 161 26.00 0.05 12.25
C GLU A 161 24.70 0.57 12.88
N SER A 162 24.74 0.94 14.16
CA SER A 162 23.59 1.46 14.90
C SER A 162 23.39 2.94 14.61
N LEU A 163 22.49 3.26 13.69
CA LEU A 163 22.19 4.64 13.26
C LEU A 163 20.79 5.06 13.74
N THR A 164 20.69 6.26 14.32
CA THR A 164 19.42 6.93 14.61
C THR A 164 18.90 7.69 13.38
N THR A 165 17.62 8.07 13.38
CA THR A 165 16.88 8.63 12.24
C THR A 165 16.79 10.17 12.23
N GLN A 166 16.47 10.74 11.06
CA GLN A 166 16.27 12.18 10.84
C GLN A 166 14.98 12.71 11.47
N ALA A 167 15.09 13.71 12.34
CA ALA A 167 13.95 14.54 12.74
C ALA A 167 13.64 15.58 11.65
N LEU A 168 12.36 15.75 11.28
CA LEU A 168 11.95 16.92 10.47
C LEU A 168 12.05 18.20 11.32
N VAL A 169 12.63 19.25 10.75
CA VAL A 169 12.75 20.57 11.38
C VAL A 169 11.68 21.50 10.82
N ARG A 170 10.84 22.07 11.70
CA ARG A 170 9.74 22.98 11.31
C ARG A 170 10.22 24.43 11.23
N ASP A 171 10.93 24.75 10.15
CA ASP A 171 11.28 26.12 9.76
C ASP A 171 10.46 26.57 8.54
N ASP A 172 10.38 27.89 8.30
CA ASP A 172 9.72 28.44 7.11
C ASP A 172 10.51 28.12 5.83
N ALA A 173 9.86 27.44 4.88
CA ALA A 173 10.40 27.10 3.58
C ALA A 173 9.94 28.05 2.44
N SER A 174 9.19 29.12 2.74
CA SER A 174 8.63 30.02 1.74
C SER A 174 9.67 30.63 0.80
N SER A 175 10.88 30.91 1.31
CA SER A 175 11.98 31.46 0.49
C SER A 175 12.56 30.41 -0.48
N GLN A 176 12.62 29.14 -0.06
CA GLN A 176 13.09 27.99 -0.83
C GLN A 176 12.10 27.62 -1.93
N ILE A 177 10.80 27.59 -1.60
CA ILE A 177 9.70 27.41 -2.55
C ILE A 177 9.75 28.48 -3.65
N LEU A 178 9.96 29.75 -3.27
CA LEU A 178 10.12 30.86 -4.22
C LEU A 178 11.41 30.75 -5.06
N ALA A 179 12.50 30.23 -4.50
CA ALA A 179 13.76 30.02 -5.22
C ALA A 179 13.61 28.92 -6.30
N VAL A 180 13.03 27.77 -5.95
CA VAL A 180 12.73 26.67 -6.87
C VAL A 180 11.81 27.14 -8.00
N PHE A 181 10.71 27.84 -7.67
CA PHE A 181 9.78 28.39 -8.66
C PHE A 181 10.47 29.31 -9.68
N LYS A 182 11.36 30.20 -9.21
CA LYS A 182 12.12 31.11 -10.05
C LYS A 182 13.16 30.39 -10.90
N ALA A 183 13.90 29.44 -10.33
CA ALA A 183 14.94 28.70 -11.03
C ALA A 183 14.36 27.83 -12.17
N ILE A 184 13.26 27.11 -11.92
CA ILE A 184 12.54 26.33 -12.95
C ILE A 184 12.07 27.25 -14.09
N ASN A 185 11.41 28.36 -13.77
CA ASN A 185 10.88 29.26 -14.79
C ASN A 185 11.98 30.03 -15.55
N SER A 186 13.10 30.35 -14.90
CA SER A 186 14.29 30.90 -15.57
C SER A 186 14.96 29.88 -16.49
N TYR A 187 14.95 28.59 -16.13
CA TYR A 187 15.45 27.52 -17.01
C TYR A 187 14.51 27.30 -18.21
N ARG A 188 13.19 27.28 -18.01
CA ARG A 188 12.21 27.20 -19.11
C ARG A 188 12.34 28.37 -20.10
N ALA A 189 12.51 29.58 -19.59
CA ALA A 189 12.69 30.77 -20.42
C ALA A 189 13.92 30.69 -21.35
N SER A 190 14.99 29.98 -20.98
CA SER A 190 16.17 29.83 -21.85
C SER A 190 15.94 28.94 -23.08
N PHE A 191 14.84 28.17 -23.11
CA PHE A 191 14.36 27.43 -24.29
C PHE A 191 13.16 28.12 -24.96
N GLY A 192 12.82 29.36 -24.58
CA GLY A 192 11.64 30.09 -25.08
C GLY A 192 10.29 29.51 -24.61
N LEU A 193 10.29 28.65 -23.59
CA LEU A 193 9.06 28.01 -23.09
C LEU A 193 8.25 28.96 -22.20
N PRO A 194 6.91 28.83 -22.17
CA PRO A 194 6.07 29.56 -21.23
C PRO A 194 6.42 29.26 -19.77
N ALA A 195 6.30 30.30 -18.93
CA ALA A 195 6.41 30.16 -17.49
C ALA A 195 5.24 29.35 -16.92
N VAL A 196 5.57 28.37 -16.10
CA VAL A 196 4.65 27.53 -15.33
C VAL A 196 4.18 28.30 -14.10
N LYS A 197 2.88 28.29 -13.86
CA LYS A 197 2.21 29.01 -12.76
C LYS A 197 2.21 28.19 -11.47
N TYR A 198 1.85 28.79 -10.35
CA TYR A 198 1.80 28.13 -9.04
C TYR A 198 0.36 27.82 -8.61
N HIS A 199 0.13 26.70 -7.91
CA HIS A 199 -1.17 26.40 -7.32
C HIS A 199 -1.05 25.84 -5.90
N ALA A 200 -1.67 26.48 -4.92
CA ALA A 200 -1.53 26.13 -3.50
C ALA A 200 -1.99 24.70 -3.17
N THR A 201 -3.10 24.22 -3.76
CA THR A 201 -3.59 22.84 -3.56
C THR A 201 -2.62 21.78 -4.09
N VAL A 202 -1.94 22.07 -5.21
CA VAL A 202 -0.92 21.18 -5.78
C VAL A 202 0.34 21.24 -4.91
N ALA A 203 0.72 22.43 -4.42
CA ALA A 203 1.85 22.56 -3.51
C ALA A 203 1.62 21.86 -2.16
N ALA A 204 0.37 21.79 -1.68
CA ALA A 204 0.04 20.99 -0.49
C ALA A 204 0.19 19.48 -0.72
N MET A 205 0.01 19.01 -1.95
CA MET A 205 0.28 17.62 -2.34
C MET A 205 1.78 17.34 -2.45
N ALA A 206 2.52 18.21 -3.14
CA ALA A 206 3.97 18.15 -3.20
C ALA A 206 4.62 18.26 -1.80
N GLN A 207 4.07 19.08 -0.90
CA GLN A 207 4.53 19.20 0.49
C GLN A 207 4.22 17.95 1.30
N GLU A 208 3.02 17.36 1.16
CA GLU A 208 2.72 16.06 1.78
C GLU A 208 3.69 14.98 1.30
N TRP A 209 4.02 14.95 0.00
CA TRP A 209 5.00 13.98 -0.50
C TRP A 209 6.45 14.30 -0.10
N SER A 210 6.82 15.58 0.01
CA SER A 210 8.14 16.01 0.51
C SER A 210 8.32 15.64 1.99
N ASP A 211 7.32 15.94 2.83
CA ASP A 211 7.24 15.46 4.21
C ASP A 211 7.23 13.92 4.24
N SER A 212 6.63 13.28 3.22
CA SER A 212 6.57 11.83 3.11
C SER A 212 7.97 11.22 2.89
N ILE A 213 8.69 11.60 1.83
CA ILE A 213 10.03 11.09 1.52
C ILE A 213 11.03 11.45 2.63
N ALA A 214 10.99 12.68 3.14
CA ALA A 214 11.87 13.15 4.21
C ALA A 214 11.71 12.34 5.50
N ALA A 215 10.47 12.05 5.92
CA ALA A 215 10.21 11.24 7.10
C ALA A 215 10.25 9.71 6.84
N ARG A 216 10.64 9.27 5.63
CA ARG A 216 11.05 7.88 5.34
C ARG A 216 12.55 7.72 5.16
N GLU A 217 13.27 8.83 4.93
CA GLU A 217 14.63 8.84 4.37
C GLU A 217 14.75 8.05 3.04
N VAL A 218 13.62 7.83 2.34
CA VAL A 218 13.53 7.10 1.07
C VAL A 218 13.15 8.05 -0.04
N ILE A 219 14.07 8.24 -0.98
CA ILE A 219 13.84 9.02 -2.21
C ILE A 219 13.07 8.12 -3.17
N GLU A 220 11.78 8.39 -3.37
CA GLU A 220 10.91 7.64 -4.30
C GLU A 220 9.81 8.55 -4.85
N HIS A 221 9.34 8.23 -6.06
CA HIS A 221 8.24 8.94 -6.70
C HIS A 221 6.88 8.48 -6.20
N ARG A 222 5.90 9.40 -6.17
CA ARG A 222 4.54 9.07 -5.76
C ARG A 222 3.80 8.36 -6.89
N SER A 223 3.60 7.05 -6.77
CA SER A 223 2.78 6.29 -7.73
C SER A 223 1.39 6.92 -7.90
N SER A 224 0.97 7.13 -9.15
CA SER A 224 -0.37 7.63 -9.51
C SER A 224 -0.76 9.00 -8.93
N PHE A 225 0.19 9.88 -8.60
CA PHE A 225 -0.11 11.21 -8.01
C PHE A 225 -1.09 12.07 -8.84
N TRP A 226 -1.17 11.84 -10.16
CA TRP A 226 -2.11 12.50 -11.07
C TRP A 226 -3.59 12.09 -10.90
N THR A 227 -3.88 11.03 -10.13
CA THR A 227 -5.26 10.64 -9.76
C THR A 227 -5.72 11.20 -8.41
N ASP A 228 -4.84 11.91 -7.68
CA ASP A 228 -5.22 12.62 -6.45
C ASP A 228 -6.19 13.76 -6.77
N SER A 229 -7.19 14.01 -5.93
CA SER A 229 -8.13 15.12 -6.14
C SER A 229 -7.43 16.50 -6.12
N ARG A 230 -6.26 16.60 -5.48
CA ARG A 230 -5.40 17.79 -5.46
C ARG A 230 -4.60 17.99 -6.75
N ALA A 231 -4.56 17.00 -7.64
CA ALA A 231 -4.11 17.18 -9.02
C ALA A 231 -5.16 17.93 -9.88
N LEU A 232 -6.38 18.15 -9.37
CA LEU A 232 -7.41 19.02 -9.98
C LEU A 232 -7.79 18.66 -11.43
N SER A 233 -7.73 17.37 -11.78
CA SER A 233 -8.04 16.82 -13.10
C SER A 233 -7.18 17.40 -14.24
N PRO A 234 -5.88 17.04 -14.33
CA PRO A 234 -5.00 17.48 -15.40
C PRO A 234 -5.46 16.90 -16.74
N THR A 235 -5.28 17.66 -17.83
CA THR A 235 -5.77 17.30 -19.18
C THR A 235 -4.67 17.27 -20.24
N ASN A 236 -3.41 17.49 -19.86
CA ASN A 236 -2.28 17.67 -20.77
C ASN A 236 -0.97 17.30 -20.05
N GLY A 237 -0.84 16.02 -19.68
CA GLY A 237 0.32 15.48 -18.95
C GLY A 237 0.37 15.77 -17.45
N ALA A 238 1.12 14.91 -16.75
CA ALA A 238 1.59 15.10 -15.37
C ALA A 238 3.07 14.69 -15.27
N GLY A 239 3.83 15.29 -14.35
CA GLY A 239 5.22 14.90 -14.06
C GLY A 239 5.68 15.31 -12.66
N GLU A 240 6.38 14.43 -11.94
CA GLU A 240 6.94 14.71 -10.60
C GLU A 240 8.47 14.68 -10.66
N VAL A 241 9.14 15.67 -10.05
CA VAL A 241 10.60 15.68 -9.88
C VAL A 241 10.96 15.76 -8.39
N ILE A 242 11.94 14.96 -7.96
CA ILE A 242 12.37 14.89 -6.55
C ILE A 242 13.90 14.93 -6.44
N ALA A 243 14.41 15.58 -5.39
CA ALA A 243 15.84 15.60 -5.04
C ALA A 243 16.04 15.98 -3.57
N VAL A 244 17.25 15.76 -3.08
CA VAL A 244 17.66 16.09 -1.70
C VAL A 244 18.91 16.98 -1.68
N ARG A 245 19.16 17.63 -0.54
CA ARG A 245 20.35 18.46 -0.28
C ARG A 245 20.87 18.26 1.13
N TRP A 246 22.18 18.31 1.28
CA TRP A 246 22.89 18.42 2.57
C TRP A 246 23.00 19.87 3.10
N ASP A 247 22.37 20.81 2.40
CA ASP A 247 22.19 22.20 2.80
C ASP A 247 20.74 22.64 2.55
N ARG A 248 20.49 23.95 2.60
CA ARG A 248 19.16 24.55 2.34
C ARG A 248 19.14 25.47 1.11
N ASP A 249 20.08 25.30 0.17
CA ASP A 249 20.03 26.00 -1.12
C ASP A 249 19.12 25.25 -2.09
N ALA A 250 17.84 25.63 -2.09
CA ALA A 250 16.83 24.99 -2.91
C ALA A 250 16.98 25.30 -4.41
N ALA A 251 17.79 26.29 -4.81
CA ALA A 251 18.09 26.49 -6.23
C ALA A 251 18.94 25.34 -6.80
N GLN A 252 19.78 24.70 -5.98
CA GLN A 252 20.60 23.56 -6.41
C GLN A 252 19.77 22.32 -6.76
N LEU A 253 18.55 22.16 -6.21
CA LEU A 253 17.61 21.11 -6.62
C LEU A 253 17.31 21.19 -8.12
N VAL A 254 17.23 22.41 -8.68
CA VAL A 254 16.95 22.62 -10.10
C VAL A 254 18.19 22.39 -10.96
N GLU A 255 19.39 22.77 -10.49
CA GLU A 255 20.66 22.38 -11.14
C GLU A 255 20.83 20.86 -11.19
N TRP A 256 20.38 20.17 -10.14
CA TRP A 256 20.29 18.71 -10.06
C TRP A 256 19.34 18.10 -11.08
N TRP A 257 18.09 18.59 -11.13
CA TRP A 257 17.10 18.18 -12.12
C TRP A 257 17.50 18.52 -13.57
N LYS A 258 18.38 19.51 -13.79
CA LYS A 258 18.98 19.77 -15.11
C LYS A 258 20.03 18.73 -15.50
N GLY A 259 20.76 18.16 -14.54
CA GLY A 259 21.77 17.13 -14.78
C GLY A 259 21.17 15.77 -15.17
N SER A 260 20.09 15.36 -14.50
CA SER A 260 19.34 14.13 -14.82
C SER A 260 18.58 14.28 -16.16
N PRO A 261 18.85 13.47 -17.20
CA PRO A 261 18.25 13.63 -18.53
C PRO A 261 16.71 13.57 -18.51
N ALA A 262 16.14 12.71 -17.65
CA ALA A 262 14.71 12.52 -17.53
C ALA A 262 14.03 13.62 -16.70
N HIS A 263 14.63 14.09 -15.60
CA HIS A 263 14.13 15.29 -14.90
C HIS A 263 14.17 16.52 -15.80
N ASN A 264 15.25 16.67 -16.55
CA ASN A 264 15.46 17.77 -17.49
C ASN A 264 14.39 17.74 -18.62
N ALA A 265 13.92 16.55 -19.04
CA ALA A 265 12.80 16.43 -19.96
C ALA A 265 11.51 17.04 -19.37
N ILE A 266 11.15 16.72 -18.12
CA ILE A 266 9.97 17.30 -17.43
C ILE A 266 10.12 18.81 -17.25
N LEU A 267 11.28 19.30 -16.80
CA LEU A 267 11.52 20.73 -16.64
C LEU A 267 11.28 21.52 -17.93
N LYS A 268 11.52 20.91 -19.09
CA LYS A 268 11.38 21.53 -20.43
C LYS A 268 10.12 21.09 -21.19
N ASP A 269 9.24 20.28 -20.61
CA ASP A 269 8.05 19.82 -21.32
C ASP A 269 7.08 21.01 -21.54
N PRO A 270 6.71 21.33 -22.80
CA PRO A 270 5.82 22.45 -23.10
C PRO A 270 4.38 22.23 -22.63
N ARG A 271 3.97 20.98 -22.31
CA ARG A 271 2.60 20.65 -21.88
C ARG A 271 2.24 21.23 -20.50
N PHE A 272 3.20 21.27 -19.59
CA PHE A 272 2.99 21.74 -18.22
C PHE A 272 2.81 23.25 -18.15
N ASN A 273 1.81 23.70 -17.39
CA ASN A 273 1.49 25.12 -17.19
C ASN A 273 1.15 25.49 -15.74
N VAL A 274 1.09 24.52 -14.83
CA VAL A 274 0.99 24.70 -13.37
C VAL A 274 2.01 23.79 -12.65
N MET A 275 2.54 24.25 -11.52
CA MET A 275 3.30 23.44 -10.56
C MET A 275 2.84 23.65 -9.12
N GLY A 276 3.11 22.66 -8.28
CA GLY A 276 3.17 22.79 -6.83
C GLY A 276 4.54 22.35 -6.32
N ILE A 277 5.03 22.98 -5.25
CA ILE A 277 6.38 22.75 -4.71
C ILE A 277 6.27 22.42 -3.22
N GLY A 278 6.86 21.31 -2.81
CA GLY A 278 7.02 20.92 -1.42
C GLY A 278 8.49 20.94 -1.01
N ILE A 279 8.83 21.59 0.10
CA ILE A 279 10.18 21.65 0.66
C ILE A 279 10.12 21.27 2.14
N THR A 280 10.90 20.27 2.53
CA THR A 280 10.92 19.77 3.91
C THR A 280 12.33 19.82 4.45
N PHE A 281 12.53 20.38 5.65
CA PHE A 281 13.83 20.38 6.31
C PHE A 281 13.96 19.22 7.31
N THR A 282 15.19 18.77 7.47
CA THR A 282 15.60 17.68 8.36
C THR A 282 16.80 18.10 9.21
N ASP A 283 17.05 17.37 10.29
CA ASP A 283 18.16 17.59 11.23
C ASP A 283 19.54 17.13 10.69
N GLY A 284 19.57 16.59 9.48
CA GLY A 284 20.80 16.14 8.84
C GLY A 284 21.76 17.29 8.56
N ASN A 285 23.04 16.96 8.63
CA ASN A 285 24.16 17.84 8.37
C ASN A 285 25.33 16.97 7.93
N TRP A 286 25.83 17.15 6.70
CA TRP A 286 26.92 16.32 6.16
C TRP A 286 28.20 16.35 7.01
N GLN A 287 28.42 17.41 7.79
CA GLN A 287 29.61 17.61 8.62
C GLN A 287 29.58 16.82 9.95
N THR A 288 28.39 16.44 10.42
CA THR A 288 28.20 15.77 11.73
C THR A 288 27.39 14.48 11.66
N THR A 289 26.70 14.26 10.53
CA THR A 289 25.83 13.12 10.23
C THR A 289 25.88 12.86 8.72
N PRO A 290 27.01 12.34 8.18
CA PRO A 290 27.31 12.35 6.74
C PRO A 290 26.32 11.58 5.85
N ASN A 291 25.53 10.67 6.42
CA ASN A 291 24.50 9.90 5.72
C ASN A 291 23.10 10.56 5.76
N ARG A 292 22.98 11.81 6.23
CA ARG A 292 21.69 12.52 6.38
C ARG A 292 21.62 13.80 5.53
N TYR A 293 20.44 14.05 4.99
CA TYR A 293 20.13 15.27 4.25
C TYR A 293 19.53 16.34 5.16
N THR A 294 19.67 17.61 4.80
CA THR A 294 19.15 18.78 5.53
C THR A 294 17.84 19.30 4.92
N MET A 295 17.60 18.96 3.65
CA MET A 295 16.44 19.40 2.90
C MET A 295 16.04 18.36 1.84
N TRP A 296 14.74 18.18 1.69
CA TRP A 296 14.09 17.32 0.70
C TRP A 296 13.15 18.19 -0.15
N GLY A 297 13.06 17.92 -1.44
CA GLY A 297 12.26 18.70 -2.37
C GLY A 297 11.48 17.85 -3.38
N VAL A 298 10.22 18.19 -3.56
CA VAL A 298 9.28 17.60 -4.55
C VAL A 298 8.65 18.73 -5.35
N VAL A 299 8.55 18.58 -6.67
CA VAL A 299 7.74 19.48 -7.52
C VAL A 299 6.83 18.66 -8.43
N ASP A 300 5.52 18.84 -8.21
CA ASP A 300 4.46 18.32 -9.06
C ASP A 300 4.22 19.29 -10.22
N PHE A 301 4.22 18.79 -11.46
CA PHE A 301 3.90 19.52 -12.67
C PHE A 301 2.62 18.98 -13.32
N PHE A 302 1.76 19.88 -13.77
CA PHE A 302 0.52 19.54 -14.47
C PHE A 302 0.27 20.48 -15.66
N GLY A 303 -0.32 19.92 -16.72
CA GLY A 303 -0.89 20.68 -17.82
C GLY A 303 -2.41 20.64 -17.80
N TYR A 304 -3.04 21.80 -17.84
CA TYR A 304 -4.50 21.96 -17.94
C TYR A 304 -4.87 22.76 -19.18
N GLY A 305 -5.90 22.33 -19.92
CA GLY A 305 -6.49 23.12 -21.02
C GLY A 305 -7.16 24.41 -20.52
N THR A 306 -7.72 24.37 -19.31
CA THR A 306 -8.23 25.53 -18.56
C THR A 306 -7.58 25.54 -17.18
N LEU A 307 -6.90 26.63 -16.82
CA LEU A 307 -6.19 26.73 -15.55
C LEU A 307 -7.15 26.62 -14.34
N PRO A 308 -6.82 25.82 -13.30
CA PRO A 308 -7.65 25.73 -12.10
C PRO A 308 -7.85 27.06 -11.38
N ALA A 309 -9.03 27.24 -10.77
CA ALA A 309 -9.36 28.43 -9.98
C ALA A 309 -8.48 28.49 -8.72
N GLY A 310 -7.71 29.57 -8.58
CA GLY A 310 -6.68 29.71 -7.53
C GLY A 310 -5.25 29.66 -8.06
N THR A 311 -5.03 29.40 -9.35
CA THR A 311 -3.71 29.46 -9.99
C THR A 311 -3.12 30.89 -9.93
N THR A 312 -1.94 31.05 -9.33
CA THR A 312 -1.21 32.34 -9.22
C THR A 312 0.03 32.40 -10.12
N SER A 313 0.55 33.60 -10.37
CA SER A 313 1.80 33.81 -11.12
C SER A 313 3.08 33.58 -10.29
N SER A 314 2.96 33.35 -8.99
CA SER A 314 4.07 33.09 -8.05
C SER A 314 3.52 32.50 -6.73
N PRO A 315 4.29 31.68 -6.00
CA PRO A 315 4.09 31.54 -4.55
C PRO A 315 4.28 32.89 -3.85
N GLY A 316 3.66 33.07 -2.68
CA GLY A 316 3.75 34.33 -1.90
C GLY A 316 2.46 34.81 -1.22
N GLY A 317 1.36 34.04 -1.27
CA GLY A 317 0.18 34.30 -0.45
C GLY A 317 0.30 33.62 0.91
N SER A 318 0.23 34.39 2.01
CA SER A 318 0.34 33.87 3.38
C SER A 318 -0.95 33.19 3.84
N THR A 319 -1.11 31.91 3.55
CA THR A 319 -1.97 31.04 4.36
C THR A 319 -1.20 30.67 5.62
N GLU A 320 -1.43 31.40 6.71
CA GLU A 320 -1.11 30.91 8.05
C GLU A 320 -1.83 29.57 8.23
N MET A 321 -1.07 28.47 8.28
CA MET A 321 -1.65 27.13 8.46
C MET A 321 -2.22 27.06 9.89
N PRO A 322 -3.53 26.85 10.07
CA PRO A 322 -4.12 26.86 11.40
C PRO A 322 -3.54 25.71 12.22
N VAL A 323 -2.83 26.05 13.30
CA VAL A 323 -2.12 25.10 14.16
C VAL A 323 -3.10 24.08 14.76
N GLN A 324 -3.22 22.94 14.10
CA GLN A 324 -3.97 21.80 14.64
C GLN A 324 -3.17 21.24 15.82
N PRO A 325 -3.82 20.94 16.97
CA PRO A 325 -3.21 20.08 17.97
C PRO A 325 -3.00 18.69 17.38
N ALA A 326 -1.94 17.99 17.80
CA ALA A 326 -1.62 16.65 17.30
C ALA A 326 -2.84 15.72 17.43
N SER A 327 -3.36 15.30 16.28
CA SER A 327 -4.52 14.42 16.17
C SER A 327 -4.13 12.96 16.42
N VAL A 328 -5.12 12.08 16.50
CA VAL A 328 -4.91 10.62 16.55
C VAL A 328 -4.16 10.09 15.31
N CYS A 329 -4.12 10.85 14.22
CA CYS A 329 -3.40 10.51 12.99
C CYS A 329 -2.07 11.25 12.81
N ASP A 330 -1.59 12.01 13.79
CA ASP A 330 -0.25 12.59 13.77
C ASP A 330 0.77 11.66 14.46
N PRO A 331 2.03 11.58 13.96
CA PRO A 331 3.04 10.69 14.52
C PRO A 331 3.65 11.29 15.79
N LEU A 332 3.51 10.59 16.92
CA LEU A 332 4.06 11.01 18.21
C LEU A 332 5.59 10.89 18.27
N VAL A 333 6.17 9.98 17.50
CA VAL A 333 7.61 9.83 17.23
C VAL A 333 7.76 9.42 15.76
N ARG A 334 8.85 9.84 15.09
CA ARG A 334 9.14 9.45 13.70
C ARG A 334 10.05 8.22 13.69
N HIS A 335 9.53 7.12 13.17
CA HIS A 335 10.26 5.87 13.02
C HIS A 335 10.48 5.59 11.52
N MET A 336 11.72 5.28 11.17
CA MET A 336 12.12 4.84 9.83
C MET A 336 12.40 3.33 9.92
N PRO A 337 11.74 2.49 9.11
CA PRO A 337 12.16 1.11 8.97
C PRO A 337 13.46 1.07 8.15
N PRO A 338 14.62 0.67 8.71
CA PRO A 338 15.72 0.23 7.87
C PRO A 338 15.28 -0.93 6.97
N SER A 339 15.97 -1.13 5.86
CA SER A 339 15.89 -2.38 5.09
C SER A 339 16.58 -3.51 5.86
N ALA A 340 15.93 -3.98 6.93
CA ALA A 340 16.43 -5.04 7.79
C ALA A 340 16.56 -6.37 7.03
N ASP A 341 17.67 -7.08 7.23
CA ASP A 341 17.80 -8.45 6.74
C ASP A 341 16.96 -9.39 7.62
N LEU A 342 15.76 -9.73 7.14
CA LEU A 342 14.85 -10.64 7.82
C LEU A 342 15.18 -12.12 7.62
N ALA A 343 16.32 -12.48 7.01
CA ALA A 343 16.70 -13.88 6.80
C ALA A 343 16.79 -14.70 8.10
N ALA A 344 17.15 -14.07 9.22
CA ALA A 344 17.17 -14.69 10.56
C ALA A 344 15.96 -14.35 11.43
N ALA A 345 15.11 -13.40 11.03
CA ALA A 345 13.94 -12.97 11.81
C ALA A 345 12.88 -14.08 11.97
N ALA A 346 12.05 -13.96 13.02
CA ALA A 346 10.93 -14.87 13.27
C ALA A 346 9.90 -14.90 12.13
N ILE A 347 9.67 -13.75 11.52
CA ILE A 347 8.69 -13.50 10.46
C ILE A 347 9.41 -12.70 9.38
N LYS A 348 9.36 -13.17 8.14
CA LYS A 348 10.32 -12.81 7.08
C LYS A 348 9.73 -11.93 5.98
N GLY A 349 8.42 -11.74 5.99
CA GLY A 349 7.72 -10.86 5.06
C GLY A 349 6.23 -10.73 5.39
N PRO A 350 5.53 -9.76 4.79
CA PRO A 350 4.10 -9.51 5.03
C PRO A 350 3.17 -10.61 4.50
N GLY A 351 3.71 -11.58 3.74
CA GLY A 351 2.98 -12.75 3.25
C GLY A 351 2.99 -13.95 4.18
N ASP A 352 3.77 -13.93 5.27
CA ASP A 352 3.96 -15.07 6.17
C ASP A 352 2.67 -15.46 6.93
N LEU A 353 2.39 -16.78 7.01
CA LEU A 353 1.24 -17.31 7.74
C LEU A 353 1.61 -17.72 9.16
N VAL A 354 1.45 -16.76 10.08
CA VAL A 354 1.66 -16.96 11.51
C VAL A 354 0.39 -17.48 12.19
N SER A 355 0.54 -18.49 13.07
CA SER A 355 -0.55 -19.09 13.83
C SER A 355 -0.12 -19.52 15.24
N VAL A 356 -1.06 -19.71 16.15
CA VAL A 356 -0.82 -20.31 17.48
C VAL A 356 -1.51 -21.67 17.55
N ASN A 357 -0.76 -22.70 17.96
CA ASN A 357 -1.28 -24.06 18.13
C ASN A 357 -1.91 -24.28 19.53
N SER A 358 -2.48 -25.47 19.75
CA SER A 358 -3.10 -25.85 21.03
C SER A 358 -2.14 -25.93 22.22
N SER A 359 -0.83 -26.03 21.99
CA SER A 359 0.22 -25.99 23.01
C SER A 359 0.60 -24.56 23.41
N GLY A 360 0.11 -23.54 22.69
CA GLY A 360 0.52 -22.14 22.87
C GLY A 360 1.85 -21.78 22.21
N GLU A 361 2.31 -22.59 21.26
CA GLU A 361 3.47 -22.29 20.41
C GLU A 361 3.04 -21.40 19.24
N LEU A 362 3.84 -20.38 18.97
CA LEU A 362 3.70 -19.50 17.81
C LEU A 362 4.45 -20.13 16.64
N ILE A 363 3.72 -20.43 15.57
CA ILE A 363 4.18 -21.12 14.38
C ILE A 363 4.17 -20.16 13.20
N ASN A 364 5.32 -19.89 12.60
CA ASN A 364 5.40 -19.28 11.28
C ASN A 364 5.36 -20.36 10.19
N ARG A 365 4.75 -20.05 9.05
CA ARG A 365 5.01 -20.68 7.75
C ARG A 365 5.42 -19.57 6.77
N PRO A 366 6.72 -19.45 6.43
CA PRO A 366 7.19 -18.42 5.52
C PRO A 366 6.49 -18.48 4.16
N SER A 367 6.16 -17.33 3.57
CA SER A 367 5.70 -17.26 2.19
C SER A 367 6.81 -17.68 1.23
N LEU A 368 6.45 -18.47 0.22
CA LEU A 368 7.32 -18.81 -0.93
C LEU A 368 6.84 -18.11 -2.21
N GLY A 369 5.90 -17.16 -2.09
CA GLY A 369 5.16 -16.59 -3.22
C GLY A 369 4.22 -17.60 -3.90
N ASN A 370 3.49 -17.15 -4.91
CA ASN A 370 2.51 -17.96 -5.67
C ASN A 370 1.45 -18.70 -4.81
N ARG A 371 1.18 -18.25 -3.58
CA ARG A 371 0.37 -18.92 -2.53
C ARG A 371 0.95 -20.24 -2.00
N GLN A 372 2.26 -20.46 -2.18
CA GLN A 372 3.00 -21.56 -1.57
C GLN A 372 3.66 -21.11 -0.26
N TYR A 373 3.87 -22.06 0.66
CA TYR A 373 4.35 -21.79 2.01
C TYR A 373 5.37 -22.84 2.46
N GLY A 374 6.34 -22.40 3.25
CA GLY A 374 7.40 -23.24 3.79
C GLY A 374 6.93 -24.19 4.90
N ALA A 375 7.86 -25.01 5.38
CA ALA A 375 7.66 -25.83 6.56
C ALA A 375 7.32 -24.99 7.80
N GLN A 376 6.60 -25.60 8.75
CA GLN A 376 6.27 -24.95 10.02
C GLN A 376 7.52 -24.70 10.85
N GLN A 377 7.67 -23.48 11.36
CA GLN A 377 8.77 -23.04 12.22
C GLN A 377 8.18 -22.56 13.56
N VAL A 378 8.62 -23.15 14.67
CA VAL A 378 8.29 -22.63 16.01
C VAL A 378 9.14 -21.39 16.24
N VAL A 379 8.50 -20.23 16.41
CA VAL A 379 9.15 -18.92 16.52
C VAL A 379 8.88 -18.21 17.85
N GLY A 380 8.06 -18.82 18.72
CA GLY A 380 7.80 -18.36 20.08
C GLY A 380 6.90 -19.32 20.86
N THR A 381 6.77 -19.13 22.16
CA THR A 381 5.94 -19.96 23.05
C THR A 381 5.23 -19.11 24.10
N GLY A 382 4.23 -19.68 24.79
CA GLY A 382 3.48 -19.01 25.85
C GLY A 382 2.20 -18.29 25.41
N PHE A 383 1.83 -18.36 24.12
CA PHE A 383 0.67 -17.68 23.54
C PHE A 383 -0.66 -18.43 23.72
N GLY A 384 -0.70 -19.50 24.53
CA GLY A 384 -1.87 -20.35 24.70
C GLY A 384 -3.12 -19.60 25.19
N SER A 385 -2.97 -18.68 26.15
CA SER A 385 -4.04 -17.85 26.72
C SER A 385 -4.29 -16.54 25.94
N ALA A 386 -3.61 -16.31 24.81
CA ALA A 386 -3.97 -15.23 23.90
C ALA A 386 -5.40 -15.46 23.40
N LYS A 387 -6.21 -14.40 23.33
CA LYS A 387 -7.49 -14.40 22.62
C LYS A 387 -7.22 -14.30 21.12
N GLU A 388 -6.43 -13.30 20.73
CA GLU A 388 -6.11 -12.95 19.34
C GLU A 388 -4.69 -12.38 19.27
N LEU A 389 -4.05 -12.49 18.10
CA LEU A 389 -2.70 -11.99 17.83
C LEU A 389 -2.72 -11.23 16.51
N PHE A 390 -1.89 -10.19 16.39
CA PHE A 390 -1.77 -9.35 15.21
C PHE A 390 -0.29 -9.26 14.80
N VAL A 391 0.01 -9.56 13.53
CA VAL A 391 1.36 -9.49 12.96
C VAL A 391 1.55 -8.14 12.26
N THR A 392 2.40 -7.28 12.80
CA THR A 392 2.59 -5.93 12.27
C THR A 392 3.94 -5.36 12.69
N ASP A 393 4.55 -4.50 11.87
CA ASP A 393 5.75 -3.74 12.22
C ASP A 393 5.30 -2.52 13.04
N TRP A 394 5.12 -2.71 14.36
CA TRP A 394 4.39 -1.77 15.23
C TRP A 394 5.23 -0.56 15.62
N ASP A 395 6.53 -0.72 15.85
CA ASP A 395 7.45 0.41 16.05
C ASP A 395 8.28 0.77 14.80
N ARG A 396 7.92 0.24 13.62
CA ARG A 396 8.45 0.65 12.31
C ARG A 396 9.98 0.55 12.25
N ASP A 397 10.53 -0.56 12.75
CA ASP A 397 11.95 -0.94 12.63
C ASP A 397 12.23 -1.91 11.46
N GLY A 398 11.17 -2.31 10.74
CA GLY A 398 11.24 -3.21 9.58
C GLY A 398 11.13 -4.69 9.94
N VAL A 399 11.13 -5.07 11.23
CA VAL A 399 10.83 -6.42 11.70
C VAL A 399 9.34 -6.52 12.05
N PHE A 400 8.73 -7.69 11.85
CA PHE A 400 7.34 -7.90 12.26
C PHE A 400 7.25 -8.25 13.75
N ASP A 401 6.52 -7.43 14.48
CA ASP A 401 6.13 -7.64 15.87
C ASP A 401 4.87 -8.50 16.00
N ILE A 402 4.62 -8.94 17.22
CA ILE A 402 3.37 -9.58 17.63
C ILE A 402 2.67 -8.72 18.68
N LEU A 403 1.53 -8.12 18.32
CA LEU A 403 0.61 -7.52 19.27
C LEU A 403 -0.40 -8.58 19.73
N VAL A 404 -0.52 -8.83 21.03
CA VAL A 404 -1.40 -9.88 21.59
C VAL A 404 -2.55 -9.25 22.36
N GLN A 405 -3.79 -9.64 22.03
CA GLN A 405 -4.96 -9.46 22.86
C GLN A 405 -5.10 -10.68 23.77
N TRP A 406 -5.06 -10.50 25.09
CA TRP A 406 -5.14 -11.60 26.05
C TRP A 406 -6.57 -11.84 26.55
N THR A 407 -6.85 -13.09 26.94
CA THR A 407 -8.14 -13.47 27.54
C THR A 407 -8.36 -12.88 28.94
N ASP A 408 -7.31 -12.48 29.64
CA ASP A 408 -7.37 -11.74 30.92
C ASP A 408 -7.72 -10.25 30.76
N GLY A 409 -7.79 -9.75 29.53
CA GLY A 409 -8.14 -8.37 29.22
C GLY A 409 -6.97 -7.43 28.98
N ARG A 410 -5.72 -7.92 28.96
CA ARG A 410 -4.55 -7.12 28.56
C ARG A 410 -4.35 -7.04 27.04
N VAL A 411 -3.57 -6.05 26.61
CA VAL A 411 -2.89 -6.02 25.31
C VAL A 411 -1.38 -5.88 25.54
N THR A 412 -0.56 -6.71 24.89
CA THR A 412 0.92 -6.61 24.94
C THR A 412 1.53 -6.51 23.54
N LEU A 413 2.68 -5.83 23.45
CA LEU A 413 3.57 -5.84 22.30
C LEU A 413 4.77 -6.74 22.59
N HIS A 414 5.00 -7.72 21.72
CA HIS A 414 6.22 -8.53 21.68
C HIS A 414 6.98 -8.11 20.43
N ALA A 415 7.92 -7.17 20.60
CA ALA A 415 8.67 -6.62 19.48
C ALA A 415 9.58 -7.70 18.85
N GLY A 416 9.76 -7.64 17.54
CA GLY A 416 10.59 -8.58 16.78
C GLY A 416 12.08 -8.48 17.12
N SER A 417 12.87 -9.35 16.49
CA SER A 417 14.32 -9.20 16.42
C SER A 417 14.84 -9.70 15.08
N VAL A 418 15.75 -8.94 14.46
CA VAL A 418 16.50 -9.35 13.27
C VAL A 418 17.28 -10.66 13.50
N GLY A 419 17.70 -10.93 14.74
CA GLY A 419 18.37 -12.18 15.13
C GLY A 419 17.44 -13.37 15.37
N GLY A 420 16.13 -13.19 15.17
CA GLY A 420 15.11 -14.21 15.41
C GLY A 420 14.45 -14.13 16.79
N GLY A 421 13.24 -14.69 16.88
CA GLY A 421 12.39 -14.59 18.07
C GLY A 421 11.83 -13.19 18.31
N PHE A 422 11.43 -12.93 19.56
CA PHE A 422 10.78 -11.70 20.01
C PHE A 422 11.32 -11.26 21.38
N LEU A 423 11.31 -9.95 21.62
CA LEU A 423 11.65 -9.34 22.90
C LEU A 423 10.57 -9.61 23.98
N PRO A 424 10.90 -9.48 25.27
CA PRO A 424 9.93 -9.59 26.37
C PRO A 424 8.72 -8.66 26.18
N GLY A 425 7.52 -9.20 26.42
CA GLY A 425 6.27 -8.50 26.12
C GLY A 425 6.03 -7.28 27.00
N VAL A 426 5.80 -6.12 26.37
CA VAL A 426 5.43 -4.85 27.03
C VAL A 426 3.91 -4.71 27.03
N THR A 427 3.27 -4.49 28.19
CA THR A 427 1.82 -4.23 28.26
C THR A 427 1.50 -2.83 27.75
N LEU A 428 0.74 -2.74 26.65
CA LEU A 428 0.19 -1.47 26.13
C LEU A 428 -1.26 -1.23 26.57
N GLY A 429 -1.94 -2.25 27.11
CA GLY A 429 -3.30 -2.15 27.61
C GLY A 429 -3.47 -3.00 28.87
N GLN A 430 -3.76 -2.36 30.01
CA GLN A 430 -3.72 -3.02 31.31
C GLN A 430 -4.95 -3.90 31.63
N SER A 431 -6.14 -3.54 31.12
CA SER A 431 -7.38 -4.29 31.35
C SER A 431 -8.49 -3.89 30.36
N GLY A 432 -9.61 -4.64 30.35
CA GLY A 432 -10.83 -4.32 29.59
C GLY A 432 -10.85 -4.77 28.13
N TRP A 433 -9.70 -5.12 27.53
CA TRP A 433 -9.61 -5.39 26.10
C TRP A 433 -10.25 -6.71 25.65
N ALA A 434 -10.44 -7.69 26.55
CA ALA A 434 -10.93 -9.03 26.19
C ALA A 434 -12.33 -9.02 25.55
N GLY A 435 -13.19 -8.05 25.90
CA GLY A 435 -14.52 -7.90 25.32
C GLY A 435 -14.55 -7.24 23.93
N MET A 436 -13.48 -6.58 23.51
CA MET A 436 -13.43 -5.79 22.27
C MET A 436 -13.05 -6.65 21.05
N THR A 437 -13.52 -6.28 19.86
CA THR A 437 -13.04 -6.85 18.59
C THR A 437 -12.02 -5.90 17.98
N LEU A 438 -10.83 -6.38 17.62
CA LEU A 438 -9.70 -5.52 17.23
C LEU A 438 -9.24 -5.75 15.78
N ALA A 439 -8.64 -4.72 15.19
CA ALA A 439 -7.80 -4.80 14.00
C ALA A 439 -6.61 -3.84 14.15
N VAL A 440 -5.51 -4.11 13.45
CA VAL A 440 -4.26 -3.32 13.53
C VAL A 440 -3.70 -3.09 12.13
N GLY A 441 -3.25 -1.86 11.83
CA GLY A 441 -2.71 -1.50 10.53
C GLY A 441 -2.56 0.02 10.33
N GLY A 442 -2.03 0.44 9.19
CA GLY A 442 -1.78 1.86 8.87
C GLY A 442 -3.04 2.62 8.44
N TRP A 443 -3.98 2.85 9.36
CA TRP A 443 -5.21 3.61 9.10
C TRP A 443 -4.97 5.08 8.74
N CYS A 444 -4.01 5.72 9.42
CA CYS A 444 -3.72 7.13 9.29
C CYS A 444 -2.61 7.41 8.27
N ALA A 445 -2.88 8.18 7.22
CA ALA A 445 -1.88 8.50 6.19
C ALA A 445 -0.66 9.24 6.77
N ASN A 446 -0.91 10.16 7.72
CA ASN A 446 0.14 11.00 8.31
C ASN A 446 0.94 10.28 9.42
N ASN A 447 0.51 9.11 9.90
CA ASN A 447 1.19 8.36 10.95
C ASN A 447 1.43 6.90 10.52
N ARG A 448 2.69 6.62 10.16
CA ARG A 448 3.14 5.34 9.58
C ARG A 448 3.22 4.17 10.56
N LEU A 449 3.24 4.46 11.86
CA LEU A 449 3.17 3.44 12.89
C LEU A 449 1.76 2.82 12.87
N PRO A 450 1.58 1.50 12.77
CA PRO A 450 0.26 0.86 12.72
C PRO A 450 -0.64 1.31 13.88
N GLN A 451 -1.82 1.86 13.58
CA GLN A 451 -2.83 2.15 14.59
C GLN A 451 -3.59 0.89 14.97
N LEU A 452 -4.21 0.93 16.15
CA LEU A 452 -5.15 -0.09 16.61
C LEU A 452 -6.58 0.46 16.50
N VAL A 453 -7.47 -0.34 15.92
CA VAL A 453 -8.91 -0.08 15.87
C VAL A 453 -9.61 -1.09 16.78
N ALA A 454 -10.49 -0.62 17.66
CA ALA A 454 -11.26 -1.44 18.58
C ALA A 454 -12.76 -1.17 18.48
N LEU A 455 -13.54 -2.20 18.24
CA LEU A 455 -15.00 -2.20 18.39
C LEU A 455 -15.37 -2.65 19.79
N ASP A 456 -16.04 -1.78 20.55
CA ASP A 456 -16.57 -2.12 21.87
C ASP A 456 -17.92 -2.85 21.81
N THR A 457 -18.33 -3.42 22.95
CA THR A 457 -19.59 -4.20 23.09
C THR A 457 -20.86 -3.36 22.97
N SER A 458 -20.74 -2.03 22.85
CA SER A 458 -21.85 -1.09 22.60
C SER A 458 -21.93 -0.67 21.13
N GLY A 459 -21.07 -1.20 20.26
CA GLY A 459 -21.06 -0.90 18.84
C GLY A 459 -20.32 0.38 18.47
N ASN A 460 -19.48 0.93 19.36
CA ASN A 460 -18.63 2.07 19.04
C ASN A 460 -17.26 1.58 18.54
N LEU A 461 -16.85 2.12 17.40
CA LEU A 461 -15.58 1.84 16.76
C LEU A 461 -14.59 2.96 17.12
N TRP A 462 -13.49 2.61 17.77
CA TRP A 462 -12.49 3.53 18.31
C TRP A 462 -11.14 3.36 17.62
N LEU A 463 -10.54 4.46 17.19
CA LEU A 463 -9.15 4.52 16.70
C LEU A 463 -8.23 4.90 17.85
N TYR A 464 -7.19 4.12 18.10
CA TYR A 464 -6.13 4.39 19.06
C TYR A 464 -4.84 4.77 18.31
N PRO A 465 -4.16 5.87 18.68
CA PRO A 465 -2.90 6.24 18.07
C PRO A 465 -1.82 5.28 18.54
N ASN A 466 -0.89 4.95 17.63
CA ASN A 466 0.33 4.27 18.05
C ASN A 466 1.19 5.22 18.88
N ARG A 467 1.65 4.75 20.04
CA ARG A 467 2.48 5.51 21.01
C ARG A 467 3.81 4.81 21.28
N GLY A 468 4.28 3.98 20.35
CA GLY A 468 5.37 3.03 20.56
C GLY A 468 5.02 2.07 21.69
N LYS A 469 5.79 2.12 22.77
CA LYS A 469 5.72 1.22 23.94
C LYS A 469 4.93 1.79 25.14
N ALA A 470 4.14 2.86 24.93
CA ALA A 470 3.31 3.49 25.97
C ALA A 470 1.81 3.08 25.90
N ASP A 471 1.07 3.27 27.00
CA ASP A 471 -0.32 2.81 27.13
C ASP A 471 -1.30 3.41 26.10
N LEU A 472 -2.17 2.54 25.57
CA LEU A 472 -3.28 2.81 24.66
C LEU A 472 -4.48 3.44 25.40
N VAL A 473 -4.30 4.64 25.95
CA VAL A 473 -5.36 5.36 26.70
C VAL A 473 -6.10 6.43 25.88
N GLN A 474 -5.42 7.09 24.95
CA GLN A 474 -6.03 8.08 24.05
C GLN A 474 -6.70 7.39 22.87
N ARG A 475 -7.87 7.89 22.43
CA ARG A 475 -8.62 7.35 21.29
C ARG A 475 -9.61 8.36 20.71
N THR A 476 -10.04 8.13 19.48
CA THR A 476 -11.06 8.91 18.76
C THR A 476 -12.18 7.99 18.28
N LEU A 477 -13.43 8.46 18.34
CA LEU A 477 -14.58 7.73 17.81
C LEU A 477 -14.58 7.80 16.28
N MET A 478 -14.52 6.64 15.63
CA MET A 478 -14.57 6.49 14.17
C MET A 478 -16.00 6.39 13.65
N ALA A 479 -16.83 5.61 14.34
CA ALA A 479 -18.22 5.31 14.01
C ALA A 479 -18.96 4.74 15.23
N SER A 480 -20.29 4.80 15.23
CA SER A 480 -21.16 4.18 16.23
C SER A 480 -22.24 3.31 15.56
N GLY A 481 -22.85 2.40 16.32
CA GLY A 481 -23.82 1.44 15.78
C GLY A 481 -23.20 0.35 14.88
N VAL A 482 -21.88 0.15 14.96
CA VAL A 482 -21.17 -0.87 14.18
C VAL A 482 -21.45 -2.26 14.75
N SER A 483 -22.03 -3.14 13.93
CA SER A 483 -22.31 -4.53 14.30
C SER A 483 -21.38 -5.49 13.55
N ALA A 484 -20.32 -5.92 14.22
CA ALA A 484 -19.35 -6.91 13.74
C ALA A 484 -18.79 -7.72 14.93
N ASN A 485 -18.36 -8.95 14.68
CA ASN A 485 -17.65 -9.80 15.66
C ASN A 485 -16.24 -10.20 15.19
N ARG A 486 -15.82 -9.74 14.02
CA ARG A 486 -14.45 -9.79 13.54
C ARG A 486 -14.15 -8.55 12.69
N LEU A 487 -12.98 -7.98 12.90
CA LEU A 487 -12.44 -6.88 12.11
C LEU A 487 -11.13 -7.33 11.44
N ALA A 488 -10.83 -6.79 10.26
CA ALA A 488 -9.50 -6.81 9.64
C ALA A 488 -9.28 -5.50 8.89
N MET A 489 -8.01 -5.09 8.76
CA MET A 489 -7.64 -3.83 8.11
C MET A 489 -6.79 -4.11 6.87
N ALA A 490 -7.25 -3.67 5.69
CA ALA A 490 -6.58 -3.92 4.42
C ALA A 490 -6.87 -2.77 3.45
N ASP A 491 -5.95 -2.53 2.51
CA ASP A 491 -6.27 -1.76 1.29
C ASP A 491 -7.23 -2.63 0.46
N TYR A 492 -8.52 -2.30 0.43
CA TYR A 492 -9.52 -3.14 -0.22
C TYR A 492 -9.82 -2.67 -1.65
N ASP A 493 -9.97 -1.37 -1.87
CA ASP A 493 -10.29 -0.82 -3.20
C ASP A 493 -9.08 -0.37 -4.02
N GLY A 494 -7.88 -0.33 -3.42
CA GLY A 494 -6.63 0.00 -4.10
C GLY A 494 -6.29 1.50 -4.10
N ASP A 495 -6.98 2.33 -3.31
CA ASP A 495 -6.70 3.78 -3.25
C ASP A 495 -5.43 4.16 -2.46
N GLY A 496 -4.79 3.19 -1.80
CA GLY A 496 -3.54 3.35 -1.05
C GLY A 496 -3.74 3.65 0.44
N PHE A 497 -4.97 3.90 0.90
CA PHE A 497 -5.30 3.95 2.32
C PHE A 497 -5.67 2.55 2.84
N GLN A 498 -5.87 2.42 4.16
CA GLN A 498 -6.38 1.18 4.74
C GLN A 498 -7.88 1.29 5.00
N ASP A 499 -8.64 0.34 4.48
CA ASP A 499 -10.05 0.12 4.77
C ASP A 499 -10.22 -0.84 5.95
N LEU A 500 -11.43 -0.83 6.54
CA LEU A 500 -11.79 -1.77 7.60
C LEU A 500 -12.91 -2.71 7.12
N LEU A 501 -12.63 -4.01 7.19
CA LEU A 501 -13.54 -5.10 6.89
C LEU A 501 -14.26 -5.54 8.17
N ALA A 502 -15.53 -5.16 8.29
CA ALA A 502 -16.36 -5.43 9.45
C ALA A 502 -17.27 -6.65 9.18
N ARG A 503 -16.86 -7.84 9.66
CA ARG A 503 -17.60 -9.09 9.48
C ARG A 503 -18.72 -9.20 10.52
N GLN A 504 -19.96 -9.23 10.03
CA GLN A 504 -21.21 -9.27 10.80
C GLN A 504 -21.52 -10.71 11.23
N SER A 505 -22.32 -10.89 12.30
CA SER A 505 -22.58 -12.20 12.92
C SER A 505 -23.10 -13.27 11.95
N ASP A 506 -23.97 -12.87 11.03
CA ASP A 506 -24.57 -13.66 9.94
C ASP A 506 -23.59 -14.14 8.85
N GLY A 507 -22.41 -13.53 8.74
CA GLY A 507 -21.41 -13.84 7.73
C GLY A 507 -21.40 -12.92 6.50
N TYR A 508 -22.10 -11.78 6.53
CA TYR A 508 -21.82 -10.65 5.64
C TYR A 508 -20.60 -9.86 6.12
N VAL A 509 -19.91 -9.19 5.19
CA VAL A 509 -18.81 -8.27 5.50
C VAL A 509 -19.15 -6.88 4.97
N ARG A 510 -19.10 -5.88 5.86
CA ARG A 510 -19.28 -4.47 5.53
C ARG A 510 -17.94 -3.79 5.32
N LEU A 511 -17.80 -3.02 4.25
CA LEU A 511 -16.64 -2.17 4.01
C LEU A 511 -16.84 -0.81 4.68
N PHE A 512 -15.85 -0.38 5.46
CA PHE A 512 -15.71 0.96 6.01
C PHE A 512 -14.45 1.58 5.40
N ARG A 513 -14.62 2.34 4.31
CA ARG A 513 -13.45 2.80 3.55
C ARG A 513 -12.60 3.83 4.28
N GLY A 514 -11.29 3.68 4.17
CA GLY A 514 -10.28 4.60 4.64
C GLY A 514 -10.23 5.89 3.83
N SER A 515 -9.48 6.86 4.35
CA SER A 515 -9.18 8.12 3.65
C SER A 515 -7.90 8.78 4.19
N GLY A 516 -7.09 8.02 4.93
CA GLY A 516 -5.98 8.54 5.74
C GLY A 516 -6.40 9.33 6.99
N ALA A 517 -7.67 9.71 7.13
CA ALA A 517 -8.22 10.50 8.23
C ALA A 517 -8.83 9.63 9.36
N PRO A 518 -9.04 10.17 10.58
CA PRO A 518 -9.54 9.39 11.73
C PRO A 518 -10.89 8.71 11.56
N ALA A 519 -11.76 9.27 10.71
CA ALA A 519 -13.09 8.72 10.40
C ALA A 519 -13.10 8.04 9.03
N PRO A 520 -13.78 6.88 8.86
CA PRO A 520 -14.03 6.29 7.55
C PRO A 520 -14.84 7.24 6.65
N ARG A 521 -14.73 7.09 5.32
CA ARG A 521 -15.47 7.89 4.33
C ARG A 521 -16.96 7.98 4.68
N ALA A 522 -17.58 9.14 4.45
CA ALA A 522 -19.00 9.39 4.76
C ALA A 522 -19.91 8.80 3.66
N GLU A 523 -20.15 7.49 3.70
CA GLU A 523 -20.82 6.74 2.63
C GLU A 523 -21.62 5.53 3.15
N THR A 524 -22.50 5.00 2.31
CA THR A 524 -23.23 3.75 2.57
C THR A 524 -22.26 2.56 2.63
N ARG A 525 -22.27 1.80 3.73
CA ARG A 525 -21.39 0.64 3.94
C ARG A 525 -21.77 -0.53 3.02
N ALA A 526 -21.03 -0.67 1.92
CA ALA A 526 -21.19 -1.74 0.95
C ALA A 526 -21.02 -3.13 1.60
N VAL A 527 -21.70 -4.14 1.05
CA VAL A 527 -21.45 -5.55 1.37
C VAL A 527 -20.42 -6.07 0.37
N VAL A 528 -19.25 -6.47 0.86
CA VAL A 528 -18.11 -6.90 0.03
C VAL A 528 -17.86 -8.42 0.06
N ALA A 529 -18.41 -9.12 1.05
CA ALA A 529 -18.44 -10.58 1.07
C ALA A 529 -19.67 -11.11 1.82
N SER A 530 -19.98 -12.39 1.59
CA SER A 530 -21.08 -13.13 2.21
C SER A 530 -20.67 -14.59 2.43
N GLY A 531 -21.43 -15.35 3.23
CA GLY A 531 -21.12 -16.77 3.49
C GLY A 531 -19.84 -16.98 4.32
N TRP A 532 -19.47 -15.98 5.12
CA TRP A 532 -18.34 -16.04 6.07
C TRP A 532 -18.86 -16.35 7.49
N SER A 533 -19.85 -17.25 7.62
CA SER A 533 -20.48 -17.68 8.89
C SER A 533 -19.53 -18.44 9.83
N ASP A 534 -18.48 -19.01 9.24
CA ASP A 534 -17.50 -19.95 9.78
C ASP A 534 -16.08 -19.36 9.89
N VAL A 535 -15.88 -18.08 9.55
CA VAL A 535 -14.56 -17.45 9.49
C VAL A 535 -14.07 -17.07 10.89
N THR A 536 -13.03 -17.76 11.35
CA THR A 536 -12.46 -17.63 12.69
C THR A 536 -11.21 -16.75 12.76
N ALA A 537 -10.63 -16.34 11.62
CA ALA A 537 -9.63 -15.26 11.52
C ALA A 537 -9.57 -14.70 10.08
N ILE A 538 -9.24 -13.42 9.93
CA ILE A 538 -8.97 -12.76 8.66
C ILE A 538 -7.61 -12.05 8.80
N ARG A 539 -6.61 -12.54 8.06
CA ARG A 539 -5.25 -11.97 8.03
C ARG A 539 -5.01 -11.24 6.71
N PRO A 540 -4.82 -9.91 6.72
CA PRO A 540 -4.29 -9.18 5.58
C PRO A 540 -2.87 -9.65 5.25
N LEU A 541 -2.60 -9.94 3.99
CA LEU A 541 -1.27 -10.33 3.50
C LEU A 541 -0.86 -9.47 2.31
N ARG A 542 0.47 -9.30 2.16
CA ARG A 542 1.07 -8.78 0.92
C ARG A 542 2.09 -9.76 0.37
N ASP A 543 2.47 -9.61 -0.90
CA ASP A 543 3.53 -10.38 -1.55
C ASP A 543 3.29 -11.91 -1.66
N VAL A 544 2.02 -12.32 -1.67
CA VAL A 544 1.63 -13.75 -1.71
C VAL A 544 1.50 -14.28 -3.14
N THR A 545 1.04 -13.47 -4.10
CA THR A 545 0.91 -13.86 -5.53
C THR A 545 1.93 -13.17 -6.44
N GLY A 546 2.61 -12.13 -5.95
CA GLY A 546 3.71 -11.40 -6.60
C GLY A 546 4.07 -10.14 -5.81
N LEU A 547 5.16 -9.45 -6.15
CA LEU A 547 5.53 -8.20 -5.49
C LEU A 547 4.38 -7.18 -5.52
N ASN A 548 4.10 -6.53 -4.39
CA ASN A 548 2.98 -5.61 -4.16
C ASN A 548 1.57 -6.20 -4.29
N SER A 549 1.42 -7.52 -4.48
CA SER A 549 0.10 -8.17 -4.40
C SER A 549 -0.52 -7.97 -3.02
N THR A 550 -1.85 -7.87 -2.96
CA THR A 550 -2.62 -7.81 -1.71
C THR A 550 -3.61 -8.97 -1.65
N GLY A 551 -3.94 -9.42 -0.45
CA GLY A 551 -4.95 -10.46 -0.27
C GLY A 551 -5.30 -10.72 1.19
N LEU A 552 -6.27 -11.61 1.39
CA LEU A 552 -6.72 -12.03 2.72
C LEU A 552 -6.53 -13.55 2.88
N ALA A 553 -5.80 -13.95 3.92
CA ALA A 553 -5.83 -15.31 4.41
C ALA A 553 -6.98 -15.47 5.42
N LEU A 554 -7.94 -16.33 5.10
CA LEU A 554 -9.10 -16.64 5.92
C LEU A 554 -8.94 -18.00 6.58
N ARG A 555 -8.97 -18.04 7.91
CA ARG A 555 -9.19 -19.28 8.66
C ARG A 555 -10.69 -19.54 8.72
N ARG A 556 -11.14 -20.68 8.20
CA ARG A 556 -12.52 -21.18 8.30
C ARG A 556 -12.63 -22.31 9.32
N ALA A 557 -13.83 -22.63 9.77
CA ALA A 557 -14.11 -23.84 10.54
C ALA A 557 -13.76 -25.11 9.73
N GLY A 558 -13.56 -26.24 10.41
CA GLY A 558 -13.16 -27.49 9.74
C GLY A 558 -11.72 -27.48 9.20
N ASP A 559 -10.83 -26.70 9.84
CA ASP A 559 -9.38 -26.72 9.61
C ASP A 559 -8.91 -26.39 8.19
N VAL A 560 -9.67 -25.52 7.52
CA VAL A 560 -9.33 -24.91 6.24
C VAL A 560 -8.73 -23.50 6.44
N VAL A 561 -7.68 -23.20 5.68
CA VAL A 561 -7.25 -21.82 5.39
C VAL A 561 -7.43 -21.55 3.90
N GLN A 562 -7.94 -20.38 3.55
CA GLN A 562 -8.10 -19.90 2.17
C GLN A 562 -7.28 -18.65 1.94
N TYR A 563 -6.73 -18.46 0.74
CA TYR A 563 -6.27 -17.16 0.24
C TYR A 563 -7.29 -16.61 -0.75
N TRP A 564 -7.70 -15.37 -0.53
CA TRP A 564 -8.48 -14.53 -1.44
C TRP A 564 -7.55 -13.44 -1.95
N ASP A 565 -7.38 -13.30 -3.27
CA ASP A 565 -6.59 -12.20 -3.83
C ASP A 565 -7.42 -10.91 -3.81
N LEU A 566 -6.76 -9.77 -3.63
CA LEU A 566 -7.35 -8.44 -3.47
C LEU A 566 -6.67 -7.40 -4.37
N SER A 567 -5.65 -7.81 -5.15
CA SER A 567 -4.77 -6.93 -5.95
C SER A 567 -5.46 -6.17 -7.09
N THR A 568 -6.77 -6.35 -7.26
CA THR A 568 -7.62 -5.69 -8.27
C THR A 568 -8.69 -4.77 -7.65
N GLY A 569 -8.55 -4.37 -6.38
CA GLY A 569 -9.53 -3.53 -5.68
C GLY A 569 -10.85 -4.24 -5.31
N ALA A 570 -10.84 -5.58 -5.35
CA ALA A 570 -11.97 -6.44 -5.01
C ALA A 570 -11.51 -7.88 -4.75
N LEU A 571 -12.25 -8.62 -3.92
CA LEU A 571 -11.95 -10.01 -3.60
C LEU A 571 -12.22 -10.96 -4.78
N THR A 572 -11.19 -11.72 -5.19
CA THR A 572 -11.33 -12.79 -6.19
C THR A 572 -11.95 -14.05 -5.59
N SER A 573 -12.26 -15.04 -6.44
CA SER A 573 -12.54 -16.41 -5.99
C SER A 573 -11.42 -16.95 -5.09
N PRO A 574 -11.74 -17.67 -3.99
CA PRO A 574 -10.75 -18.20 -3.07
C PRO A 574 -9.97 -19.39 -3.63
N SER A 575 -8.79 -19.58 -3.06
CA SER A 575 -7.96 -20.78 -3.22
C SER A 575 -7.61 -21.36 -1.84
N SER A 576 -7.72 -22.68 -1.65
CA SER A 576 -7.33 -23.31 -0.38
C SER A 576 -5.81 -23.34 -0.23
N ILE A 577 -5.29 -22.98 0.95
CA ILE A 577 -3.86 -23.03 1.26
C ILE A 577 -3.51 -24.42 1.84
N PRO A 578 -2.72 -25.25 1.14
CA PRO A 578 -2.39 -26.59 1.62
C PRO A 578 -1.61 -26.55 2.95
N GLY A 579 -1.99 -27.41 3.90
CA GLY A 579 -1.29 -27.52 5.18
C GLY A 579 -2.11 -28.20 6.26
N THR A 580 -1.44 -28.58 7.35
CA THR A 580 -2.09 -29.05 8.58
C THR A 580 -2.43 -27.86 9.47
N TRP A 581 -3.69 -27.45 9.46
CA TRP A 581 -4.20 -26.29 10.23
C TRP A 581 -4.97 -26.70 11.50
N ALA A 582 -5.09 -28.01 11.76
CA ALA A 582 -5.82 -28.56 12.89
C ALA A 582 -5.33 -28.02 14.24
N GLY A 583 -6.26 -27.53 15.06
CA GLY A 583 -5.96 -26.90 16.35
C GLY A 583 -5.21 -25.56 16.28
N GLN A 584 -4.90 -25.04 15.08
CA GLN A 584 -4.17 -23.79 14.91
C GLN A 584 -5.09 -22.59 14.65
N ARG A 585 -4.89 -21.53 15.42
CA ARG A 585 -5.56 -20.22 15.28
C ARG A 585 -4.63 -19.29 14.51
N LEU A 586 -5.08 -18.76 13.36
CA LEU A 586 -4.27 -17.84 12.57
C LEU A 586 -4.18 -16.47 13.27
N ALA A 587 -3.01 -15.85 13.27
CA ALA A 587 -2.86 -14.45 13.68
C ALA A 587 -3.41 -13.53 12.58
N GLN A 588 -3.98 -12.38 12.96
CA GLN A 588 -4.50 -11.36 12.04
C GLN A 588 -3.44 -10.33 11.66
#